data_AF-A0A644X688-F1
#
_entry.id   AF-A0A644X688-F1
#
_cell.length_a   1.000
_cell.length_b   1.000
_cell.length_c   1.000
_cell.angle_alpha   90.00
_cell.angle_beta   90.00
_cell.angle_gamma   90.00
#
_symmetry.space_group_name_H-M   'P 1'
#
loop_
_entity.id
_entity.type
_entity.pdbx_description
1 polymer ?
#
loop_
_entity_poly.entity_id
_entity_poly.type
_entity_poly.pdbx_seq_one_letter_code
_entity_poly.pdbx_strand_id
1 'polypeptide(L)'
;MKNITINGNKILVNEDKSLIKIAKDNGIDIPALCFLEDCSNVGQCGVCLVEVEGQDELVKACCFIPEDGMVINTNTERVQEEVKNTVSSLLDKHEFKCGPCKRRENCEFLKLVIKTKARASKPFIVADKTEYVDDRSKSIVLDRTKCVKCGRCVAACRVKTGTESIKFIEVNGENIIGPENLKCFDETNCLLCGQCVAACPVDALSEKSHMDRVKEALENEEKHVIVAMAPSVRTAMGELFKMGYGVDVTGKLYTALRHLGFDKIFDINFGADMTIMEEATELVQRIKAGGPFPMFTSCCPAWVRQVENYYPKFLENLSSAKSPQQIFGTASKTY
;
A
#
# COMPACT_ATOMS: atom_id res chain seq x y z
N MET A 1 -30.47 13.33 15.29
CA MET A 1 -30.01 14.45 14.45
C MET A 1 -29.24 15.40 15.34
N LYS A 2 -28.02 15.76 14.96
CA LYS A 2 -27.15 16.69 15.69
C LYS A 2 -26.86 17.88 14.76
N ASN A 3 -27.06 19.10 15.25
CA ASN A 3 -26.69 20.33 14.57
C ASN A 3 -25.33 20.77 15.09
N ILE A 4 -24.33 20.77 14.22
CA ILE A 4 -22.99 21.24 14.56
C ILE A 4 -22.61 22.42 13.66
N THR A 5 -21.65 23.23 14.10
CA THR A 5 -21.11 24.32 13.30
C THR A 5 -19.64 24.05 13.03
N ILE A 6 -19.22 24.01 11.75
CA ILE A 6 -17.81 23.87 11.37
C ILE A 6 -17.40 25.09 10.56
N ASN A 7 -16.44 25.88 11.06
CA ASN A 7 -15.98 27.13 10.43
C ASN A 7 -17.14 28.09 10.09
N GLY A 8 -18.13 28.21 10.98
CA GLY A 8 -19.34 29.02 10.78
C GLY A 8 -20.45 28.37 9.94
N ASN A 9 -20.21 27.23 9.29
CA ASN A 9 -21.22 26.52 8.51
C ASN A 9 -22.02 25.54 9.39
N LYS A 10 -23.34 25.68 9.42
CA LYS A 10 -24.23 24.73 10.12
C LYS A 10 -24.39 23.45 9.31
N ILE A 11 -24.15 22.31 9.95
CA ILE A 11 -24.20 20.98 9.34
C ILE A 11 -25.12 20.10 10.18
N LEU A 12 -26.06 19.45 9.50
CA LEU A 12 -26.95 18.45 10.09
C LEU A 12 -26.30 17.07 9.98
N VAL A 13 -26.08 16.42 11.11
CA VAL A 13 -25.45 15.11 11.20
C VAL A 13 -26.49 14.08 11.66
N ASN A 14 -26.69 13.05 10.84
CA ASN A 14 -27.71 12.03 11.05
C ASN A 14 -27.18 10.73 11.70
N GLU A 15 -25.86 10.55 11.72
CA GLU A 15 -25.20 9.33 12.20
C GLU A 15 -23.98 9.68 13.08
N ASP A 16 -23.62 8.78 13.99
CA ASP A 16 -22.39 8.88 14.78
C ASP A 16 -21.16 8.58 13.90
N LYS A 17 -20.78 9.56 13.08
CA LYS A 17 -19.56 9.56 12.27
C LYS A 17 -18.46 10.37 12.95
N SER A 18 -17.21 10.00 12.69
CA SER A 18 -16.09 10.84 13.12
C SER A 18 -16.07 12.16 12.36
N LEU A 19 -15.58 13.20 13.03
CA LEU A 19 -15.55 14.56 12.51
C LEU A 19 -14.82 14.65 11.15
N ILE A 20 -13.74 13.89 10.96
CA ILE A 20 -13.02 13.86 9.68
C ILE A 20 -13.90 13.38 8.51
N LYS A 21 -14.81 12.43 8.75
CA LYS A 21 -15.75 11.93 7.73
C LYS A 21 -16.81 12.98 7.43
N ILE A 22 -17.36 13.58 8.48
CA ILE A 22 -18.36 14.65 8.35
C ILE A 22 -17.76 15.82 7.55
N ALA A 23 -16.52 16.21 7.86
CA ALA A 23 -15.82 17.26 7.12
C ALA A 23 -15.63 16.88 5.64
N LYS A 24 -15.16 15.66 5.35
CA LYS A 24 -14.98 15.16 3.98
C LYS A 24 -16.29 15.13 3.19
N ASP A 25 -17.38 14.63 3.79
CA ASP A 25 -18.72 14.56 3.18
C ASP A 25 -19.29 15.95 2.84
N ASN A 26 -18.81 17.00 3.52
CA ASN A 26 -19.25 18.40 3.34
C ASN A 26 -18.19 19.28 2.66
N GLY A 27 -17.13 18.70 2.06
CA GLY A 27 -16.10 19.46 1.34
C GLY A 27 -15.21 20.33 2.23
N ILE A 28 -15.15 20.06 3.54
CA ILE A 28 -14.29 20.75 4.50
C ILE A 28 -12.95 20.02 4.61
N ASP A 29 -11.88 20.75 4.36
CA ASP A 29 -10.51 20.22 4.37
C ASP A 29 -9.95 20.15 5.79
N ILE A 30 -9.77 18.92 6.29
CA ILE A 30 -9.00 18.63 7.50
C ILE A 30 -7.81 17.75 7.09
N PRO A 31 -6.56 18.19 7.32
CA PRO A 31 -5.39 17.40 6.95
C PRO A 31 -5.34 16.09 7.75
N ALA A 32 -4.88 15.01 7.11
CA ALA A 32 -4.72 13.71 7.77
C ALA A 32 -3.56 12.93 7.15
N LEU A 33 -2.97 12.03 7.93
CA LEU A 33 -1.85 11.19 7.48
C LEU A 33 -2.01 9.72 7.89
N CYS A 34 -2.19 9.47 9.19
CA CYS A 34 -2.38 8.10 9.68
C CYS A 34 -3.80 7.57 9.44
N PHE A 35 -4.79 8.44 9.23
CA PHE A 35 -6.17 8.02 9.05
C PHE A 35 -6.29 7.10 7.82
N LEU A 36 -6.71 5.85 8.06
CA LEU A 36 -7.00 4.88 7.01
C LEU A 36 -8.33 4.20 7.33
N GLU A 37 -9.38 4.68 6.67
CA GLU A 37 -10.78 4.36 6.96
C GLU A 37 -11.04 2.85 6.91
N ASP A 38 -10.70 2.21 5.79
CA ASP A 38 -10.92 0.78 5.55
C ASP A 38 -10.21 -0.15 6.55
N CYS A 39 -9.26 0.38 7.32
CA CYS A 39 -8.47 -0.38 8.29
C CYS A 39 -8.66 0.10 9.73
N SER A 40 -9.61 1.03 9.96
CA SER A 40 -9.86 1.65 11.27
C SER A 40 -8.60 2.19 11.96
N ASN A 41 -7.62 2.67 11.19
CA ASN A 41 -6.38 3.24 11.74
C ASN A 41 -6.61 4.72 12.07
N VAL A 42 -6.63 5.08 13.35
CA VAL A 42 -6.95 6.43 13.83
C VAL A 42 -6.06 6.85 14.99
N GLY A 43 -6.01 8.14 15.31
CA GLY A 43 -5.46 8.66 16.57
C GLY A 43 -3.94 8.77 16.68
N GLN A 44 -3.15 8.22 15.75
CA GLN A 44 -1.69 8.10 15.92
C GLN A 44 -0.90 9.38 15.63
N CYS A 45 -1.17 10.08 14.53
CA CYS A 45 -0.22 11.10 14.04
C CYS A 45 -0.44 12.54 14.54
N GLY A 46 -1.63 12.90 15.02
CA GLY A 46 -1.92 14.30 15.40
C GLY A 46 -2.04 15.30 14.25
N VAL A 47 -2.05 14.88 12.98
CA VAL A 47 -2.15 15.81 11.83
C VAL A 47 -3.57 16.40 11.70
N CYS A 48 -4.61 15.69 12.15
CA CYS A 48 -6.01 16.09 12.01
C CYS A 48 -6.55 16.85 13.23
N LEU A 49 -5.72 17.66 13.88
CA LEU A 49 -6.13 18.46 15.03
C LEU A 49 -7.14 19.53 14.61
N VAL A 50 -8.13 19.76 15.46
CA VAL A 50 -9.13 20.81 15.33
C VAL A 50 -9.44 21.40 16.70
N GLU A 51 -10.02 22.59 16.70
CA GLU A 51 -10.44 23.28 17.91
C GLU A 51 -11.96 23.12 18.10
N VAL A 52 -12.40 22.86 19.32
CA VAL A 52 -13.81 22.80 19.70
C VAL A 52 -14.05 23.89 20.75
N GLU A 53 -15.01 24.78 20.52
CA GLU A 53 -15.31 25.85 21.48
C GLU A 53 -15.73 25.27 22.83
N GLY A 54 -15.18 25.85 23.90
CA GLY A 54 -15.39 25.36 25.27
C GLY A 54 -14.47 24.20 25.68
N GLN A 55 -13.58 23.73 24.81
CA GLN A 55 -12.54 22.77 25.17
C GLN A 55 -11.15 23.41 25.14
N ASP A 56 -10.39 23.20 26.22
CA ASP A 56 -9.04 23.74 26.33
C ASP A 56 -8.07 23.01 25.40
N GLU A 57 -8.21 21.69 25.19
CA GLU A 57 -7.32 20.90 24.35
C GLU A 57 -7.82 20.79 22.89
N LEU A 58 -6.87 20.73 21.95
CA LEU A 58 -7.20 20.40 20.57
C LEU A 58 -7.53 18.91 20.44
N VAL A 59 -8.57 18.59 19.68
CA VAL A 59 -9.03 17.20 19.50
C VAL A 59 -8.63 16.65 18.14
N LYS A 60 -8.46 15.32 18.07
CA LYS A 60 -8.14 14.62 16.81
C LYS A 60 -9.44 14.30 16.07
N ALA A 61 -9.70 14.98 14.95
CA ALA A 61 -10.91 14.80 14.15
C ALA A 61 -11.16 13.36 13.66
N CYS A 62 -10.12 12.54 13.52
CA CYS A 62 -10.24 11.16 13.04
C CYS A 62 -10.92 10.19 14.02
N CYS A 63 -10.88 10.48 15.33
CA CYS A 63 -11.50 9.67 16.38
C CYS A 63 -12.55 10.41 17.21
N PHE A 64 -12.74 11.71 16.94
CA PHE A 64 -13.74 12.53 17.63
C PHE A 64 -15.12 12.38 16.98
N ILE A 65 -16.15 12.11 17.79
CA ILE A 65 -17.56 12.09 17.37
C ILE A 65 -18.21 13.36 17.93
N PRO A 66 -18.69 14.28 17.07
CA PRO A 66 -19.27 15.52 17.55
C PRO A 66 -20.67 15.32 18.16
N GLU A 67 -21.02 16.17 19.12
CA GLU A 67 -22.31 16.22 19.79
C GLU A 67 -23.14 17.41 19.30
N ASP A 68 -24.45 17.38 19.58
CA ASP A 68 -25.36 18.45 19.21
C ASP A 68 -24.92 19.79 19.83
N GLY A 69 -24.97 20.87 19.04
CA GLY A 69 -24.60 22.21 19.45
C GLY A 69 -23.11 22.54 19.40
N MET A 70 -22.22 21.59 19.10
CA MET A 70 -20.77 21.86 19.06
C MET A 70 -20.38 22.84 17.95
N VAL A 71 -19.44 23.74 18.27
CA VAL A 71 -18.80 24.67 17.33
C VAL A 71 -17.33 24.28 17.18
N ILE A 72 -16.92 24.03 15.94
CA ILE A 72 -15.62 23.46 15.58
C ILE A 72 -14.93 24.38 14.60
N ASN A 73 -13.67 24.71 14.89
CA ASN A 73 -12.82 25.53 14.03
C ASN A 73 -11.61 24.70 13.57
N THR A 74 -11.45 24.55 12.26
CA THR A 74 -10.41 23.66 11.67
C THR A 74 -9.16 24.40 11.19
N ASN A 75 -9.14 25.73 11.30
CA ASN A 75 -8.10 26.57 10.70
C ASN A 75 -7.72 27.80 11.54
N THR A 76 -7.87 27.73 12.87
CA THR A 76 -7.39 28.78 13.78
C THR A 76 -5.85 28.82 13.76
N GLU A 77 -5.24 29.96 14.15
CA GLU A 77 -3.78 30.06 14.25
C GLU A 77 -3.19 28.98 15.17
N ARG A 78 -3.90 28.69 16.26
CA ARG A 78 -3.56 27.63 17.21
C ARG A 78 -3.54 26.25 16.54
N VAL A 79 -4.57 25.90 15.77
CA VAL A 79 -4.61 24.63 15.03
C VAL A 79 -3.50 24.56 13.98
N GLN A 80 -3.27 25.65 13.24
CA GLN A 80 -2.24 25.70 12.21
C GLN A 80 -0.84 25.48 12.78
N GLU A 81 -0.50 26.12 13.89
CA GLU A 81 0.82 26.00 14.50
C GLU A 81 1.03 24.60 15.10
N GLU A 82 0.04 24.02 15.76
CA GLU A 82 0.15 22.66 16.31
C GLU A 82 0.26 21.58 15.23
N VAL A 83 -0.50 21.68 14.14
CA VAL A 83 -0.36 20.78 12.99
C VAL A 83 1.01 20.95 12.33
N LYS A 84 1.51 22.17 12.20
CA LYS A 84 2.84 22.45 11.66
C LYS A 84 3.96 21.90 12.55
N ASN A 85 3.85 22.02 13.88
CA ASN A 85 4.77 21.43 14.85
C ASN A 85 4.77 19.90 14.77
N THR A 86 3.60 19.30 14.62
CA THR A 86 3.45 17.85 14.41
C THR A 86 4.18 17.40 13.14
N VAL A 87 3.99 18.09 12.01
CA VAL A 87 4.68 17.77 10.75
C VAL A 87 6.19 18.02 10.84
N SER A 88 6.62 19.06 11.57
CA SER A 88 8.03 19.34 11.86
C SER A 88 8.69 18.19 12.63
N SER A 89 8.03 17.67 13.67
CA SER A 89 8.53 16.52 14.44
C SER A 89 8.67 15.25 13.60
N LEU A 90 7.78 15.05 12.61
CA LEU A 90 7.94 13.96 11.63
C LEU A 90 9.13 14.19 10.70
N LEU A 91 9.39 15.43 10.28
CA LEU A 91 10.56 15.78 9.45
C LEU A 91 11.88 15.56 10.18
N ASP A 92 11.93 15.75 11.49
CA ASP A 92 13.13 15.49 12.32
C ASP A 92 13.57 14.02 12.31
N LYS A 93 12.71 13.10 11.84
CA LYS A 93 12.97 11.66 11.72
C LYS A 93 12.79 11.14 10.29
N HIS A 94 12.71 12.03 9.30
CA HIS A 94 12.43 11.68 7.91
C HIS A 94 13.51 12.24 6.99
N GLU A 95 14.17 11.37 6.23
CA GLU A 95 15.18 11.81 5.28
C GLU A 95 14.50 12.49 4.09
N PHE A 96 14.38 13.81 4.15
CA PHE A 96 13.59 14.60 3.20
C PHE A 96 14.36 14.93 1.90
N LYS A 97 14.75 13.88 1.18
CA LYS A 97 15.41 13.94 -0.15
C LYS A 97 14.45 13.44 -1.23
N CYS A 98 13.61 14.33 -1.74
CA CYS A 98 12.52 13.97 -2.66
C CYS A 98 12.97 13.68 -4.10
N GLY A 99 14.13 14.19 -4.53
CA GLY A 99 14.62 14.05 -5.91
C GLY A 99 14.65 12.59 -6.43
N PRO A 100 15.38 11.67 -5.76
CA PRO A 100 15.46 10.27 -6.16
C PRO A 100 14.35 9.38 -5.56
N CYS A 101 13.39 9.95 -4.82
CA CYS A 101 12.38 9.17 -4.11
C CYS A 101 11.32 8.61 -5.07
N LYS A 102 10.96 7.33 -4.95
CA LYS A 102 10.00 6.65 -5.85
C LYS A 102 8.59 7.21 -5.71
N ARG A 103 8.26 7.79 -4.54
CA ARG A 103 6.96 8.41 -4.24
C ARG A 103 6.90 9.90 -4.54
N ARG A 104 7.92 10.49 -5.19
CA ARG A 104 7.99 11.95 -5.44
C ARG A 104 6.69 12.54 -5.99
N GLU A 105 5.99 11.83 -6.86
CA GLU A 105 4.83 12.35 -7.59
C GLU A 105 3.50 12.20 -6.84
N ASN A 106 3.44 11.35 -5.81
CA ASN A 106 2.20 11.01 -5.11
C ASN A 106 2.37 10.82 -3.59
N CYS A 107 3.46 11.33 -2.99
CA CYS A 107 3.72 11.26 -1.55
C CYS A 107 2.72 12.13 -0.77
N GLU A 108 2.03 11.52 0.20
CA GLU A 108 1.07 12.24 1.06
C GLU A 108 1.79 13.15 2.06
N PHE A 109 2.95 12.72 2.57
CA PHE A 109 3.72 13.52 3.51
C PHE A 109 4.33 14.77 2.86
N LEU A 110 4.80 14.68 1.63
CA LEU A 110 5.29 15.85 0.87
C LEU A 110 4.18 16.90 0.70
N LYS A 111 2.96 16.47 0.36
CA LYS A 111 1.79 17.36 0.27
C LYS A 111 1.53 18.08 1.59
N LEU A 112 1.62 17.39 2.72
CA LEU A 112 1.45 17.98 4.05
C LEU A 112 2.55 18.98 4.38
N VAL A 113 3.82 18.64 4.14
CA VAL A 113 4.96 19.54 4.37
C VAL A 113 4.81 20.85 3.58
N ILE A 114 4.40 20.76 2.31
CA ILE A 114 4.13 21.94 1.47
C ILE A 114 2.96 22.75 2.03
N LYS A 115 1.85 22.07 2.39
CA LYS A 115 0.63 22.71 2.90
C LYS A 115 0.86 23.47 4.20
N THR A 116 1.59 22.87 5.15
CA THR A 116 1.83 23.46 6.48
C THR A 116 3.07 24.37 6.53
N LYS A 117 3.90 24.36 5.48
CA LYS A 117 5.22 25.03 5.45
C LYS A 117 6.12 24.60 6.62
N ALA A 118 5.93 23.38 7.13
CA ALA A 118 6.73 22.83 8.22
C ALA A 118 8.20 22.69 7.80
N ARG A 119 9.09 22.83 8.78
CA ARG A 119 10.54 22.69 8.62
C ARG A 119 11.06 21.87 9.77
N ALA A 120 11.98 20.95 9.50
CA ALA A 120 12.68 20.21 10.54
C ALA A 120 13.38 21.19 11.49
N SER A 121 13.34 20.91 12.78
CA SER A 121 14.20 21.56 13.77
C SER A 121 15.66 21.16 13.56
N LYS A 122 15.89 19.89 13.20
CA LYS A 122 17.18 19.34 12.81
C LYS A 122 16.99 18.40 11.62
N PRO A 123 17.55 18.70 10.44
CA PRO A 123 17.44 17.81 9.28
C PRO A 123 17.93 16.39 9.58
N PHE A 124 17.08 15.41 9.31
CA PHE A 124 17.43 14.00 9.45
C PHE A 124 18.27 13.54 8.25
N ILE A 125 19.58 13.46 8.44
CA ILE A 125 20.53 13.03 7.42
C ILE A 125 21.24 11.78 7.94
N VAL A 126 21.02 10.68 7.22
CA VAL A 126 21.64 9.39 7.52
C VAL A 126 22.78 9.17 6.53
N ALA A 127 24.00 9.04 7.06
CA ALA A 127 25.20 8.79 6.24
C ALA A 127 25.25 7.33 5.76
N ASP A 128 24.99 6.39 6.67
CA ASP A 128 24.89 4.96 6.37
C ASP A 128 23.47 4.46 6.58
N LYS A 129 22.86 3.95 5.50
CA LYS A 129 21.48 3.47 5.47
C LYS A 129 21.35 1.98 5.75
N THR A 130 22.45 1.24 5.88
CA THR A 130 22.44 -0.23 6.07
C THR A 130 21.53 -0.66 7.21
N GLU A 131 21.59 0.03 8.36
CA GLU A 131 20.76 -0.26 9.54
C GLU A 131 19.27 0.13 9.37
N TYR A 132 18.95 0.97 8.39
CA TYR A 132 17.59 1.45 8.14
C TYR A 132 16.86 0.66 7.06
N VAL A 133 17.61 0.12 6.09
CA VAL A 133 17.08 -0.51 4.89
C VAL A 133 17.12 -2.03 5.03
N ASP A 134 15.95 -2.63 5.05
CA ASP A 134 15.81 -4.08 4.92
C ASP A 134 15.38 -4.44 3.49
N ASP A 135 16.32 -4.99 2.74
CA ASP A 135 16.16 -5.41 1.34
C ASP A 135 16.39 -6.93 1.15
N ARG A 136 16.23 -7.71 2.22
CA ARG A 136 16.49 -9.17 2.20
C ARG A 136 15.39 -9.97 1.50
N SER A 137 14.15 -9.46 1.52
CA SER A 137 12.99 -10.12 0.92
C SER A 137 13.06 -10.16 -0.60
N LYS A 138 12.48 -11.19 -1.20
CA LYS A 138 12.27 -11.26 -2.65
C LYS A 138 11.16 -10.31 -3.15
N SER A 139 10.35 -9.74 -2.25
CA SER A 139 9.13 -9.01 -2.62
C SER A 139 9.01 -7.62 -2.00
N ILE A 140 9.42 -7.43 -0.74
CA ILE A 140 9.15 -6.19 0.02
C ILE A 140 10.45 -5.57 0.54
N VAL A 141 10.66 -4.28 0.28
CA VAL A 141 11.77 -3.50 0.83
C VAL A 141 11.24 -2.52 1.85
N LEU A 142 11.94 -2.38 2.97
CA LEU A 142 11.59 -1.45 4.05
C LEU A 142 12.74 -0.45 4.29
N ASP A 143 12.55 0.81 3.89
CA ASP A 143 13.45 1.93 4.20
C ASP A 143 12.90 2.74 5.39
N ARG A 144 13.48 2.51 6.57
CA ARG A 144 13.05 3.18 7.80
C ARG A 144 13.41 4.66 7.83
N THR A 145 14.33 5.14 7.00
CA THR A 145 14.65 6.58 6.91
C THR A 145 13.48 7.41 6.41
N LYS A 146 12.49 6.78 5.77
CA LYS A 146 11.27 7.44 5.28
C LYS A 146 10.05 7.19 6.17
N CYS A 147 10.15 6.29 7.16
CA CYS A 147 9.01 5.85 7.95
C CYS A 147 8.51 6.96 8.88
N VAL A 148 7.25 7.35 8.71
CA VAL A 148 6.57 8.34 9.58
C VAL A 148 5.84 7.70 10.77
N LYS A 149 6.10 6.41 11.05
CA LYS A 149 5.52 5.62 12.17
C LYS A 149 3.99 5.75 12.31
N CYS A 150 3.28 5.88 11.19
CA CYS A 150 1.83 6.14 11.15
C CYS A 150 0.93 4.91 11.34
N GLY A 151 1.50 3.71 11.44
CA GLY A 151 0.77 2.46 11.69
C GLY A 151 -0.12 1.93 10.56
N ARG A 152 -0.27 2.67 9.43
CA ARG A 152 -1.13 2.25 8.30
C ARG A 152 -0.78 0.85 7.77
N CYS A 153 0.50 0.54 7.65
CA CYS A 153 0.97 -0.77 7.19
C CYS A 153 0.60 -1.90 8.17
N VAL A 154 0.70 -1.67 9.48
CA VAL A 154 0.33 -2.63 10.53
C VAL A 154 -1.18 -2.87 10.51
N ALA A 155 -1.97 -1.79 10.47
CA ALA A 155 -3.43 -1.88 10.40
C ALA A 155 -3.91 -2.59 9.13
N ALA A 156 -3.33 -2.25 7.97
CA ALA A 156 -3.67 -2.89 6.70
C ALA A 156 -3.30 -4.37 6.68
N CYS A 157 -2.14 -4.77 7.22
CA CYS A 157 -1.80 -6.17 7.34
C CYS A 157 -2.81 -6.92 8.21
N ARG A 158 -3.12 -6.40 9.40
CA ARG A 158 -4.11 -7.04 10.30
C ARG A 158 -5.46 -7.19 9.61
N VAL A 159 -5.99 -6.13 9.02
CA VAL A 159 -7.36 -6.12 8.46
C VAL A 159 -7.46 -6.89 7.15
N LYS A 160 -6.47 -6.80 6.26
CA LYS A 160 -6.54 -7.42 4.93
C LYS A 160 -6.10 -8.88 4.92
N THR A 161 -5.24 -9.32 5.85
CA THR A 161 -4.71 -10.69 5.85
C THR A 161 -4.98 -11.48 7.13
N GLY A 162 -5.20 -10.81 8.27
CA GLY A 162 -5.28 -11.46 9.58
C GLY A 162 -3.95 -12.04 10.09
N THR A 163 -2.84 -11.88 9.35
CA THR A 163 -1.55 -12.52 9.68
C THR A 163 -0.68 -11.69 10.61
N GLU A 164 -0.96 -10.38 10.70
CA GLU A 164 -0.19 -9.40 11.49
C GLU A 164 1.34 -9.49 11.27
N SER A 165 1.77 -9.79 10.05
CA SER A 165 3.17 -10.08 9.74
C SER A 165 4.11 -8.87 9.73
N ILE A 166 3.58 -7.67 10.00
CA ILE A 166 4.33 -6.43 10.19
C ILE A 166 3.78 -5.71 11.42
N LYS A 167 4.65 -5.34 12.35
CA LYS A 167 4.30 -4.83 13.69
C LYS A 167 5.18 -3.65 14.08
N PHE A 168 4.78 -2.95 15.15
CA PHE A 168 5.70 -2.11 15.91
C PHE A 168 6.58 -3.01 16.79
N ILE A 169 7.88 -2.75 16.81
CA ILE A 169 8.88 -3.50 17.54
C ILE A 169 9.79 -2.49 18.23
N GLU A 170 10.03 -2.67 19.52
CA GLU A 170 10.99 -1.86 20.28
C GLU A 170 12.41 -2.40 20.07
N VAL A 171 13.31 -1.53 19.62
CA VAL A 171 14.73 -1.84 19.39
C VAL A 171 15.54 -0.68 19.95
N ASN A 172 16.43 -0.96 20.90
CA ASN A 172 17.28 0.05 21.54
C ASN A 172 16.50 1.26 22.09
N GLY A 173 15.30 1.03 22.65
CA GLY A 173 14.43 2.10 23.16
C GLY A 173 13.66 2.88 22.08
N GLU A 174 13.76 2.49 20.81
CA GLU A 174 12.98 3.06 19.71
C GLU A 174 11.95 2.09 19.14
N ASN A 175 10.72 2.57 18.96
CA ASN A 175 9.71 1.83 18.21
C ASN A 175 9.94 1.94 16.70
N ILE A 176 10.21 0.82 16.05
CA ILE A 176 10.35 0.69 14.60
C ILE A 176 9.26 -0.22 14.03
N ILE A 177 9.07 -0.16 12.71
CA ILE A 177 8.22 -1.12 12.00
C ILE A 177 9.09 -2.28 11.51
N GLY A 178 8.56 -3.50 11.56
CA GLY A 178 9.23 -4.67 10.97
C GLY A 178 8.42 -5.96 11.13
N PRO A 179 8.87 -7.06 10.48
CA PRO A 179 8.37 -8.40 10.78
C PRO A 179 8.90 -8.90 12.13
N GLU A 180 8.26 -9.94 12.65
CA GLU A 180 8.62 -10.55 13.94
C GLU A 180 10.12 -10.87 14.05
N ASN A 181 10.72 -10.52 15.20
CA ASN A 181 12.15 -10.68 15.49
C ASN A 181 13.10 -10.07 14.44
N LEU A 182 12.61 -9.10 13.64
CA LEU A 182 13.35 -8.48 12.53
C LEU A 182 13.92 -9.49 11.52
N LYS A 183 13.27 -10.64 11.37
CA LYS A 183 13.61 -11.63 10.33
C LYS A 183 13.36 -11.07 8.93
N CYS A 184 13.81 -11.75 7.89
CA CYS A 184 13.34 -11.45 6.55
C CYS A 184 11.83 -11.75 6.45
N PHE A 185 11.03 -10.91 5.76
CA PHE A 185 9.60 -11.18 5.58
C PHE A 185 9.34 -12.59 5.02
N ASP A 186 10.20 -13.06 4.11
CA ASP A 186 10.09 -14.36 3.44
C ASP A 186 10.19 -15.54 4.41
N GLU A 187 10.91 -15.36 5.52
CA GLU A 187 11.17 -16.36 6.57
C GLU A 187 10.12 -16.34 7.70
N THR A 188 9.06 -15.55 7.51
CA THR A 188 7.93 -15.45 8.45
C THR A 188 6.65 -15.90 7.77
N ASN A 189 5.55 -15.90 8.52
CA ASN A 189 4.23 -16.16 7.97
C ASN A 189 3.67 -15.03 7.07
N CYS A 190 4.49 -14.02 6.72
CA CYS A 190 4.13 -13.00 5.75
C CYS A 190 3.75 -13.63 4.41
N LEU A 191 2.62 -13.17 3.85
CA LEU A 191 2.11 -13.62 2.55
C LEU A 191 2.77 -12.92 1.36
N LEU A 192 3.61 -11.90 1.61
CA LEU A 192 4.26 -11.07 0.59
C LEU A 192 3.27 -10.37 -0.37
N CYS A 193 2.03 -10.14 0.08
CA CYS A 193 0.94 -9.59 -0.74
C CYS A 193 1.03 -8.08 -1.00
N GLY A 194 1.95 -7.37 -0.35
CA GLY A 194 2.17 -5.93 -0.57
C GLY A 194 1.06 -4.99 -0.06
N GLN A 195 0.04 -5.46 0.66
CA GLN A 195 -1.01 -4.58 1.22
C GLN A 195 -0.43 -3.51 2.16
N CYS A 196 0.66 -3.82 2.87
CA CYS A 196 1.41 -2.85 3.66
C CYS A 196 2.10 -1.77 2.82
N VAL A 197 2.59 -2.12 1.62
CA VAL A 197 3.19 -1.19 0.64
C VAL A 197 2.12 -0.24 0.12
N ALA A 198 0.98 -0.78 -0.33
CA ALA A 198 -0.15 0.01 -0.83
C ALA A 198 -0.71 0.98 0.22
N ALA A 199 -0.74 0.56 1.50
CA ALA A 199 -1.21 1.39 2.59
C ALA A 199 -0.19 2.47 3.03
N CYS A 200 1.07 2.43 2.58
CA CYS A 200 2.09 3.35 3.05
C CYS A 200 1.92 4.76 2.42
N PRO A 201 1.89 5.86 3.21
CA PRO A 201 1.75 7.22 2.67
C PRO A 201 3.05 7.80 2.05
N VAL A 202 4.16 7.08 2.22
CA VAL A 202 5.54 7.51 1.92
C VAL A 202 6.33 6.35 1.31
N ASP A 203 7.59 6.57 0.95
CA ASP A 203 8.47 5.58 0.32
C ASP A 203 9.18 4.65 1.34
N ALA A 204 8.55 4.41 2.50
CA ALA A 204 9.13 3.57 3.53
C ALA A 204 8.97 2.08 3.23
N LEU A 205 7.96 1.71 2.46
CA LEU A 205 7.70 0.35 2.00
C LEU A 205 7.59 0.39 0.48
N SER A 206 8.32 -0.47 -0.21
CA SER A 206 8.28 -0.59 -1.67
C SER A 206 8.44 -2.05 -2.10
N GLU A 207 8.21 -2.31 -3.37
CA GLU A 207 8.53 -3.57 -4.02
C GLU A 207 10.04 -3.78 -4.15
N LYS A 208 10.47 -5.05 -4.12
CA LYS A 208 11.82 -5.44 -4.53
C LYS A 208 11.99 -5.12 -6.02
N SER A 209 12.92 -4.23 -6.34
CA SER A 209 13.14 -3.80 -7.72
C SER A 209 13.65 -4.96 -8.58
N HIS A 210 13.04 -5.14 -9.74
CA HIS A 210 13.57 -5.98 -10.82
C HIS A 210 13.97 -5.14 -12.04
N MET A 211 14.02 -3.80 -11.92
CA MET A 211 14.38 -2.92 -13.03
C MET A 211 15.78 -3.18 -13.57
N ASP A 212 16.74 -3.53 -12.70
CA ASP A 212 18.12 -3.84 -13.13
C ASP A 212 18.14 -5.06 -14.05
N ARG A 213 17.40 -6.12 -13.71
CA ARG A 213 17.26 -7.32 -14.55
C ARG A 213 16.65 -7.01 -15.92
N VAL A 214 15.65 -6.11 -15.95
CA VAL A 214 14.99 -5.71 -17.20
C VAL A 214 15.95 -4.89 -18.05
N LYS A 215 16.64 -3.93 -17.45
CA LYS A 215 17.61 -3.07 -18.13
C LYS A 215 18.76 -3.89 -18.72
N GLU A 216 19.39 -4.74 -17.91
CA GLU A 216 20.46 -5.65 -18.36
C GLU A 216 20.02 -6.57 -19.49
N ALA A 217 18.77 -7.04 -19.48
CA ALA A 217 18.24 -7.88 -20.54
C ALA A 217 18.03 -7.10 -21.85
N LEU A 218 17.49 -5.87 -21.79
CA LEU A 218 17.27 -5.01 -22.95
C LEU A 218 18.57 -4.47 -23.56
N GLU A 219 19.62 -4.29 -22.76
CA GLU A 219 20.94 -3.86 -23.22
C GLU A 219 21.77 -5.01 -23.83
N ASN A 220 21.32 -6.26 -23.67
CA ASN A 220 22.02 -7.43 -24.18
C ASN A 220 21.51 -7.82 -25.58
N GLU A 221 22.32 -7.57 -26.60
CA GLU A 221 22.01 -7.85 -28.01
C GLU A 221 21.76 -9.35 -28.33
N GLU A 222 22.22 -10.27 -27.48
CA GLU A 222 21.97 -11.72 -27.64
C GLU A 222 20.62 -12.16 -27.04
N LYS A 223 19.91 -11.28 -26.33
CA LYS A 223 18.63 -11.60 -25.70
C LYS A 223 17.47 -11.19 -26.61
N HIS A 224 16.54 -12.12 -26.78
CA HIS A 224 15.19 -11.81 -27.22
C HIS A 224 14.30 -11.58 -25.99
N VAL A 225 13.96 -10.32 -25.72
CA VAL A 225 13.27 -9.90 -24.50
C VAL A 225 11.77 -9.80 -24.75
N ILE A 226 11.04 -10.75 -24.19
CA ILE A 226 9.57 -10.74 -24.21
C ILE A 226 9.02 -9.99 -22.99
N VAL A 227 7.84 -9.39 -23.15
CA VAL A 227 7.07 -8.80 -22.04
C VAL A 227 5.61 -9.21 -22.15
N ALA A 228 4.98 -9.49 -21.00
CA ALA A 228 3.56 -9.79 -20.91
C ALA A 228 2.98 -9.15 -19.66
N MET A 229 1.91 -8.36 -19.81
CA MET A 229 1.28 -7.67 -18.67
C MET A 229 0.14 -8.49 -18.06
N ALA A 230 -0.05 -8.39 -16.74
CA ALA A 230 -1.14 -9.02 -15.99
C ALA A 230 -2.51 -8.37 -16.28
N PRO A 231 -3.64 -9.04 -16.01
CA PRO A 231 -4.98 -8.51 -16.29
C PRO A 231 -5.20 -7.09 -15.73
N SER A 232 -4.89 -6.85 -14.45
CA SER A 232 -5.22 -5.58 -13.78
C SER A 232 -4.36 -4.38 -14.21
N VAL A 233 -3.22 -4.61 -14.88
CA VAL A 233 -2.29 -3.51 -15.27
C VAL A 233 -2.99 -2.52 -16.19
N ARG A 234 -3.77 -3.03 -17.14
CA ARG A 234 -4.44 -2.24 -18.18
C ARG A 234 -5.59 -1.37 -17.69
N THR A 235 -6.10 -1.63 -16.49
CA THR A 235 -7.21 -0.87 -15.89
C THR A 235 -6.75 0.10 -14.79
N ALA A 236 -5.48 -0.01 -14.35
CA ALA A 236 -4.95 0.78 -13.24
C ALA A 236 -3.78 1.71 -13.65
N MET A 237 -2.96 1.32 -14.63
CA MET A 237 -1.73 2.08 -14.94
C MET A 237 -2.01 3.53 -15.36
N GLY A 238 -3.16 3.80 -15.99
CA GLY A 238 -3.57 5.15 -16.40
C GLY A 238 -3.68 6.16 -15.24
N GLU A 239 -3.91 5.70 -14.02
CA GLU A 239 -4.02 6.55 -12.83
C GLU A 239 -2.73 7.34 -12.59
N LEU A 240 -1.56 6.70 -12.76
CA LEU A 240 -0.25 7.33 -12.62
C LEU A 240 0.04 8.36 -13.72
N PHE A 241 -0.68 8.30 -14.83
CA PHE A 241 -0.61 9.26 -15.93
C PHE A 241 -1.75 10.30 -15.89
N LYS A 242 -2.40 10.47 -14.73
CA LYS A 242 -3.47 11.45 -14.49
C LYS A 242 -4.68 11.25 -15.42
N MET A 243 -4.95 10.02 -15.86
CA MET A 243 -6.08 9.70 -16.73
C MET A 243 -7.39 9.46 -15.97
N GLY A 244 -7.35 9.45 -14.63
CA GLY A 244 -8.48 9.07 -13.79
C GLY A 244 -8.57 7.56 -13.53
N TYR A 245 -9.57 7.15 -12.75
CA TYR A 245 -9.81 5.76 -12.36
C TYR A 245 -10.65 5.01 -13.40
N GLY A 246 -10.42 3.70 -13.55
CA GLY A 246 -11.25 2.82 -14.38
C GLY A 246 -11.09 3.01 -15.89
N VAL A 247 -9.99 3.62 -16.33
CA VAL A 247 -9.70 3.84 -17.75
C VAL A 247 -8.92 2.66 -18.33
N ASP A 248 -9.45 2.03 -19.39
CA ASP A 248 -8.73 1.02 -20.15
C ASP A 248 -7.60 1.67 -20.98
N VAL A 249 -6.37 1.28 -20.67
CA VAL A 249 -5.15 1.75 -21.35
C VAL A 249 -4.42 0.63 -22.09
N THR A 250 -5.07 -0.49 -22.38
CA THR A 250 -4.49 -1.69 -23.02
C THR A 250 -3.64 -1.36 -24.25
N GLY A 251 -4.23 -0.69 -25.24
CA GLY A 251 -3.52 -0.33 -26.48
C GLY A 251 -2.35 0.63 -26.25
N LYS A 252 -2.47 1.56 -25.28
CA LYS A 252 -1.40 2.50 -24.93
C LYS A 252 -0.21 1.77 -24.32
N LEU A 253 -0.46 0.79 -23.44
CA LEU A 253 0.59 -0.01 -22.83
C LEU A 253 1.33 -0.87 -23.85
N TYR A 254 0.62 -1.51 -24.79
CA TYR A 254 1.29 -2.24 -25.86
C TYR A 254 2.18 -1.35 -26.72
N THR A 255 1.76 -0.12 -27.03
CA THR A 255 2.60 0.84 -27.75
C THR A 255 3.80 1.29 -26.90
N ALA A 256 3.59 1.60 -25.63
CA ALA A 256 4.65 2.02 -24.72
C ALA A 256 5.73 0.93 -24.55
N LEU A 257 5.33 -0.33 -24.40
CA LEU A 257 6.27 -1.45 -24.28
C LEU A 257 7.11 -1.63 -25.56
N ARG A 258 6.54 -1.42 -26.76
CA ARG A 258 7.33 -1.41 -28.01
C ARG A 258 8.35 -0.27 -28.02
N HIS A 259 7.95 0.93 -27.60
CA HIS A 259 8.86 2.07 -27.50
C HIS A 259 9.98 1.88 -26.46
N LEU A 260 9.75 1.05 -25.45
CA LEU A 260 10.76 0.67 -24.45
C LEU A 260 11.78 -0.37 -24.96
N GLY A 261 11.60 -0.89 -26.18
CA GLY A 261 12.58 -1.77 -26.82
C GLY A 261 12.34 -3.28 -26.60
N PHE A 262 11.18 -3.69 -26.07
CA PHE A 262 10.86 -5.12 -25.98
C PHE A 262 10.63 -5.72 -27.37
N ASP A 263 11.27 -6.87 -27.66
CA ASP A 263 11.21 -7.53 -28.96
C ASP A 263 9.83 -8.17 -29.24
N LYS A 264 9.14 -8.62 -28.18
CA LYS A 264 7.83 -9.24 -28.31
C LYS A 264 6.89 -8.84 -27.18
N ILE A 265 5.72 -8.36 -27.57
CA ILE A 265 4.64 -8.00 -26.66
C ILE A 265 3.62 -9.13 -26.64
N PHE A 266 3.54 -9.83 -25.51
CA PHE A 266 2.54 -10.83 -25.20
C PHE A 266 1.61 -10.34 -24.09
N ASP A 267 0.72 -11.20 -23.61
CA ASP A 267 -0.23 -10.88 -22.55
C ASP A 267 -0.40 -12.06 -21.60
N ILE A 268 -0.42 -11.82 -20.29
CA ILE A 268 -0.61 -12.88 -19.29
C ILE A 268 -2.06 -13.39 -19.31
N ASN A 269 -3.00 -12.68 -19.94
CA ASN A 269 -4.33 -13.22 -20.20
C ASN A 269 -4.26 -14.51 -21.04
N PHE A 270 -3.30 -14.63 -21.97
CA PHE A 270 -3.07 -15.90 -22.67
C PHE A 270 -2.63 -17.01 -21.71
N GLY A 271 -1.74 -16.69 -20.77
CA GLY A 271 -1.39 -17.60 -19.68
C GLY A 271 -2.59 -17.95 -18.79
N ALA A 272 -3.55 -17.04 -18.62
CA ALA A 272 -4.76 -17.30 -17.86
C ALA A 272 -5.65 -18.31 -18.58
N ASP A 273 -5.83 -18.18 -19.89
CA ASP A 273 -6.55 -19.18 -20.69
C ASP A 273 -5.86 -20.55 -20.61
N MET A 274 -4.52 -20.60 -20.66
CA MET A 274 -3.76 -21.84 -20.45
C MET A 274 -3.99 -22.44 -19.07
N THR A 275 -3.97 -21.63 -18.00
CA THR A 275 -4.28 -22.11 -16.64
C THR A 275 -5.68 -22.70 -16.59
N ILE A 276 -6.68 -22.07 -17.21
CA ILE A 276 -8.05 -22.58 -17.23
C ILE A 276 -8.15 -23.91 -17.97
N MET A 277 -7.43 -24.09 -19.09
CA MET A 277 -7.41 -25.37 -19.82
C MET A 277 -6.98 -26.53 -18.92
N GLU A 278 -5.93 -26.33 -18.12
CA GLU A 278 -5.42 -27.35 -17.20
C GLU A 278 -6.33 -27.51 -15.96
N GLU A 279 -6.68 -26.40 -15.32
CA GLU A 279 -7.43 -26.40 -14.06
C GLU A 279 -8.87 -26.90 -14.24
N ALA A 280 -9.54 -26.53 -15.34
CA ALA A 280 -10.87 -27.07 -15.64
C ALA A 280 -10.83 -28.57 -15.99
N THR A 281 -9.78 -29.01 -16.70
CA THR A 281 -9.57 -30.43 -16.99
C THR A 281 -9.36 -31.22 -15.70
N GLU A 282 -8.51 -30.73 -14.80
CA GLU A 282 -8.26 -31.32 -13.49
C GLU A 282 -9.53 -31.38 -12.64
N LEU A 283 -10.34 -30.32 -12.62
CA LEU A 283 -11.61 -30.30 -11.91
C LEU A 283 -12.55 -31.42 -12.40
N VAL A 284 -12.70 -31.56 -13.72
CA VAL A 284 -13.53 -32.62 -14.31
C VAL A 284 -13.00 -34.00 -13.96
N GLN A 285 -11.68 -34.18 -13.93
CA GLN A 285 -11.05 -35.44 -13.50
C GLN A 285 -11.36 -35.76 -12.03
N ARG A 286 -11.21 -34.79 -11.12
CA ARG A 286 -11.55 -34.97 -9.70
C ARG A 286 -13.04 -35.30 -9.51
N ILE A 287 -13.93 -34.68 -10.28
CA ILE A 287 -15.37 -35.00 -10.29
C ILE A 287 -15.60 -36.47 -10.70
N LYS A 288 -14.98 -36.93 -11.80
CA LYS A 288 -15.12 -38.31 -12.27
C LYS A 288 -14.54 -39.34 -11.30
N ALA A 289 -13.46 -38.99 -10.59
CA ALA A 289 -12.79 -39.87 -9.63
C ALA A 289 -13.46 -39.89 -8.23
N GLY A 290 -14.44 -39.02 -7.98
CA GLY A 290 -15.07 -38.88 -6.65
C GLY A 290 -14.20 -38.14 -5.62
N GLY A 291 -13.19 -37.38 -6.07
CA GLY A 291 -12.28 -36.61 -5.22
C GLY A 291 -10.84 -36.59 -5.73
N PRO A 292 -9.90 -35.99 -4.97
CA PRO A 292 -10.10 -35.34 -3.67
C PRO A 292 -10.78 -33.96 -3.77
N PHE A 293 -11.62 -33.65 -2.78
CA PHE A 293 -12.33 -32.37 -2.68
C PHE A 293 -12.04 -31.65 -1.35
N PRO A 294 -12.17 -30.31 -1.30
CA PRO A 294 -12.36 -29.40 -2.45
C PRO A 294 -11.08 -29.28 -3.30
N MET A 295 -11.19 -28.75 -4.51
CA MET A 295 -10.04 -28.26 -5.28
C MET A 295 -9.92 -26.76 -5.07
N PHE A 296 -8.74 -26.29 -4.66
CA PHE A 296 -8.45 -24.87 -4.48
C PHE A 296 -7.64 -24.35 -5.67
N THR A 297 -7.86 -23.11 -6.08
CA THR A 297 -6.99 -22.46 -7.06
C THR A 297 -5.58 -22.28 -6.53
N SER A 298 -4.57 -22.32 -7.41
CA SER A 298 -3.14 -22.17 -7.05
C SER A 298 -2.47 -20.95 -7.70
N CYS A 299 -3.23 -20.11 -8.39
CA CYS A 299 -2.70 -19.01 -9.20
C CYS A 299 -2.20 -17.79 -8.39
N CYS A 300 -2.72 -17.58 -7.17
CA CYS A 300 -2.33 -16.46 -6.31
C CYS A 300 -1.18 -16.86 -5.37
N PRO A 301 0.02 -16.26 -5.49
CA PRO A 301 1.17 -16.64 -4.66
C PRO A 301 0.98 -16.32 -3.18
N ALA A 302 0.23 -15.25 -2.84
CA ALA A 302 -0.07 -14.92 -1.45
C ALA A 302 -0.98 -15.98 -0.80
N TRP A 303 -1.93 -16.52 -1.56
CA TRP A 303 -2.78 -17.64 -1.13
C TRP A 303 -1.97 -18.92 -0.97
N VAL A 304 -1.10 -19.25 -1.93
CA VAL A 304 -0.22 -20.42 -1.83
C VAL A 304 0.65 -20.33 -0.55
N ARG A 305 1.27 -19.18 -0.29
CA ARG A 305 2.00 -18.94 0.97
C ARG A 305 1.12 -19.08 2.21
N GLN A 306 -0.15 -18.67 2.13
CA GLN A 306 -1.08 -18.82 3.25
C GLN A 306 -1.37 -20.30 3.52
N VAL A 307 -1.55 -21.12 2.48
CA VAL A 307 -1.71 -22.57 2.61
C VAL A 307 -0.44 -23.20 3.19
N GLU A 308 0.74 -22.86 2.67
CA GLU A 308 2.02 -23.37 3.19
C GLU A 308 2.22 -23.05 4.68
N ASN A 309 1.96 -21.80 5.08
CA ASN A 309 2.26 -21.32 6.43
C ASN A 309 1.20 -21.68 7.47
N TYR A 310 -0.08 -21.77 7.09
CA TYR A 310 -1.19 -21.91 8.04
C TYR A 310 -2.06 -23.13 7.81
N TYR A 311 -2.13 -23.65 6.59
CA TYR A 311 -3.01 -24.77 6.24
C TYR A 311 -2.33 -25.85 5.40
N PRO A 312 -1.16 -26.37 5.81
CA PRO A 312 -0.35 -27.27 4.97
C PRO A 312 -1.09 -28.56 4.60
N LYS A 313 -2.09 -28.97 5.40
CA LYS A 313 -2.98 -30.10 5.08
C LYS A 313 -3.78 -29.95 3.78
N PHE A 314 -3.90 -28.74 3.22
CA PHE A 314 -4.60 -28.47 1.96
C PHE A 314 -3.66 -28.30 0.76
N LEU A 315 -2.34 -28.54 0.91
CA LEU A 315 -1.38 -28.43 -0.19
C LEU A 315 -1.76 -29.38 -1.35
N GLU A 316 -2.09 -30.63 -1.04
CA GLU A 316 -2.54 -31.62 -2.03
C GLU A 316 -3.90 -31.30 -2.65
N ASN A 317 -4.65 -30.35 -2.09
CA ASN A 317 -5.93 -29.89 -2.63
C ASN A 317 -5.78 -28.69 -3.56
N LEU A 318 -4.61 -28.06 -3.64
CA LEU A 318 -4.34 -27.03 -4.65
C LEU A 318 -4.38 -27.63 -6.06
N SER A 319 -4.90 -26.87 -7.02
CA SER A 319 -4.82 -27.18 -8.45
C SER A 319 -3.35 -27.30 -8.86
N SER A 320 -3.05 -28.36 -9.61
CA SER A 320 -1.71 -28.63 -10.15
C SER A 320 -1.34 -27.66 -11.27
N ALA A 321 -2.33 -26.98 -11.87
CA ALA A 321 -2.11 -25.99 -12.90
C ALA A 321 -1.19 -24.87 -12.38
N LYS A 322 -0.17 -24.52 -13.16
CA LYS A 322 0.67 -23.35 -12.87
C LYS A 322 -0.17 -22.07 -12.96
N SER A 323 0.23 -21.06 -12.19
CA SER A 323 -0.37 -19.72 -12.31
C SER A 323 -0.23 -19.16 -13.73
N PRO A 324 -1.07 -18.20 -14.15
CA PRO A 324 -1.00 -17.58 -15.48
C PRO A 324 0.40 -17.07 -15.84
N GLN A 325 1.10 -16.48 -14.86
CA GLN A 325 2.49 -16.03 -15.03
C GLN A 325 3.45 -17.19 -15.28
N GLN A 326 3.37 -18.25 -14.46
CA GLN A 326 4.33 -19.34 -14.51
C GLN A 326 4.07 -20.30 -15.67
N ILE A 327 2.81 -20.51 -16.06
CA ILE A 327 2.46 -21.35 -17.22
C ILE A 327 2.85 -20.66 -18.53
N PHE A 328 2.60 -19.35 -18.64
CA PHE A 328 3.09 -18.51 -19.74
C PHE A 328 4.62 -18.58 -19.85
N GLY A 329 5.33 -18.35 -18.73
CA GLY A 329 6.79 -18.39 -18.73
C GLY A 329 7.38 -19.78 -19.00
N THR A 330 6.61 -20.86 -18.78
CA THR A 330 7.00 -22.21 -19.19
C THR A 330 6.88 -22.36 -20.70
N ALA A 331 5.72 -22.02 -21.27
CA ALA A 331 5.49 -22.11 -22.71
C ALA A 331 6.42 -21.21 -23.52
N SER A 332 6.72 -20.00 -23.02
CA SER A 332 7.60 -19.05 -23.72
C SER A 332 9.04 -19.54 -23.88
N LYS A 333 9.42 -20.65 -23.23
CA LYS A 333 10.74 -21.27 -23.33
C LYS A 333 10.73 -22.61 -24.08
N THR A 334 9.58 -23.01 -24.64
CA THR A 334 9.41 -24.33 -25.25
C THR A 334 8.56 -24.34 -26.52
N TYR A 335 7.51 -23.52 -26.61
CA TYR A 335 6.57 -23.45 -27.73
C TYR A 335 6.93 -22.32 -28.69
#